data_AF-A0A0B0IGI1-F1
#
_entry.id   AF-A0A0B0IGI1-F1
#
_cell.length_a   1.000
_cell.length_b   1.000
_cell.length_c   1.000
_cell.angle_alpha   90.00
_cell.angle_beta   90.00
_cell.angle_gamma   90.00
#
_symmetry.space_group_name_H-M   'P 1'
#
loop_
_entity.id
_entity.type
_entity.pdbx_description
1 polymer ?
#
loop_
_entity_poly.entity_id
_entity_poly.type
_entity_poly.pdbx_seq_one_letter_code
_entity_poly.pdbx_strand_id
1 'polypeptide(L)'
;MNVVIWIAIIALFVLSFVGLIFPIIPSVLVLWGGFLLYVFMLGSLSVWFWIGAGVLTLVILCADLIASQYFVKKYGGSKWGERMAAIGVIVGSFIYPPFGLIVVPFLLVFITEFASSQNGQHAFKVAVASLLAFLSSTFAKCMIQLILIIWFVIEVVW
;
A
#
# COMPACT_ATOMS: atom_id res chain seq x y z
N MET A 1 6.79 -12.30 30.30
CA MET A 1 7.15 -12.76 28.94
C MET A 1 6.04 -12.46 27.94
N ASN A 2 4.80 -12.91 28.18
CA ASN A 2 3.67 -12.73 27.24
C ASN A 2 3.33 -11.26 26.92
N VAL A 3 3.41 -10.35 27.91
CA VAL A 3 3.14 -8.92 27.71
C VAL A 3 4.11 -8.29 26.69
N VAL A 4 5.40 -8.67 26.75
CA VAL A 4 6.41 -8.16 25.81
C VAL A 4 6.13 -8.61 24.38
N ILE A 5 5.68 -9.86 24.21
CA ILE A 5 5.32 -10.41 22.90
C ILE A 5 4.09 -9.68 22.34
N TRP A 6 3.08 -9.42 23.18
CA TRP A 6 1.90 -8.64 22.76
C TRP A 6 2.26 -7.21 22.34
N ILE A 7 3.14 -6.54 23.08
CA ILE A 7 3.66 -5.22 22.69
C ILE A 7 4.35 -5.30 21.32
N ALA A 8 5.15 -6.35 21.08
CA ALA A 8 5.81 -6.53 19.79
C ALA A 8 4.82 -6.80 18.64
N ILE A 9 3.78 -7.60 18.87
CA ILE A 9 2.72 -7.86 17.87
C ILE A 9 1.99 -6.55 17.53
N ILE A 10 1.58 -5.78 18.55
CA ILE A 10 0.93 -4.48 18.34
C ILE A 10 1.86 -3.52 17.62
N ALA A 11 3.14 -3.48 17.98
CA ALA A 11 4.14 -2.67 17.29
C ALA A 11 4.26 -3.06 15.80
N LEU A 12 4.26 -4.36 15.47
CA LEU A 12 4.26 -4.83 14.08
C LEU A 12 2.99 -4.40 13.33
N PHE A 13 1.83 -4.47 13.96
CA PHE A 13 0.59 -4.01 13.35
C PHE A 13 0.59 -2.50 13.09
N VAL A 14 1.01 -1.69 14.06
CA VAL A 14 1.18 -0.25 13.87
C VAL A 14 2.20 0.05 12.76
N LEU A 15 3.34 -0.65 12.76
CA LEU A 15 4.39 -0.48 11.75
C LEU A 15 3.91 -0.90 10.35
N SER A 16 2.96 -1.83 10.26
CA SER A 16 2.33 -2.21 8.98
C SER A 16 1.58 -1.02 8.35
N PHE A 17 0.93 -0.17 9.14
CA PHE A 17 0.32 1.08 8.64
C PHE A 17 1.35 2.14 8.29
N VAL A 18 2.46 2.21 9.02
CA VAL A 18 3.60 3.08 8.65
C VAL A 18 4.15 2.67 7.27
N GLY A 19 4.18 1.37 6.96
CA GLY A 19 4.54 0.86 5.64
C GLY A 19 3.62 1.28 4.49
N LEU A 20 2.42 1.80 4.77
CA LEU A 20 1.57 2.42 3.74
C LEU A 20 2.08 3.81 3.32
N ILE A 21 2.69 4.54 4.26
CA ILE A 21 3.29 5.86 4.03
C ILE A 21 4.73 5.70 3.50
N PHE A 22 5.44 4.70 4.01
CA PHE A 22 6.80 4.36 3.58
C PHE A 22 6.80 3.01 2.85
N PRO A 23 6.41 2.98 1.56
CA PRO A 23 6.32 1.75 0.76
C PRO A 23 7.69 1.17 0.36
N ILE A 24 8.64 1.18 1.29
CA ILE A 24 9.96 0.54 1.17
C ILE A 24 9.82 -0.96 1.45
N ILE A 25 9.06 -1.28 2.49
CA ILE A 25 8.72 -2.65 2.88
C ILE A 25 7.25 -2.84 2.54
N PRO A 26 6.88 -3.92 1.84
CA PRO A 26 5.47 -4.24 1.62
C PRO A 26 4.76 -4.32 2.98
N SER A 27 3.83 -3.40 3.20
CA SER A 27 3.12 -3.24 4.49
C SER A 27 2.47 -4.55 4.96
N VAL A 28 2.02 -5.36 4.01
CA VAL A 28 1.44 -6.69 4.26
C VAL A 28 2.47 -7.64 4.90
N LEU A 29 3.74 -7.61 4.51
CA LEU A 29 4.76 -8.48 5.12
C LEU A 29 4.95 -8.18 6.61
N VAL A 30 4.93 -6.90 6.98
CA VAL A 30 5.02 -6.50 8.39
C VAL A 30 3.80 -7.00 9.18
N LEU A 31 2.61 -6.91 8.58
CA LEU A 31 1.38 -7.44 9.17
C LEU A 31 1.46 -8.96 9.42
N TRP A 32 1.94 -9.71 8.43
CA TRP A 32 2.16 -11.16 8.56
C TRP A 32 3.19 -11.49 9.64
N GLY A 33 4.20 -10.64 9.83
CA GLY A 33 5.14 -10.75 10.95
C GLY A 33 4.44 -10.80 12.31
N GLY A 34 3.39 -10.00 12.52
CA GLY A 34 2.60 -10.02 13.76
C GLY A 34 1.83 -11.33 13.94
N PHE A 35 1.21 -11.85 12.86
CA PHE A 35 0.50 -13.14 12.91
C PHE A 35 1.43 -14.32 13.17
N LEU A 36 2.59 -14.34 12.51
CA LEU A 36 3.60 -15.38 12.69
C LEU A 36 4.20 -15.30 14.10
N LEU A 37 4.52 -14.10 14.59
CA LEU A 37 5.04 -13.92 15.94
C LEU A 37 4.06 -14.45 17.01
N TYR A 38 2.76 -14.21 16.82
CA TYR A 38 1.73 -14.79 17.68
C TYR A 38 1.76 -16.33 17.66
N VAL A 39 1.79 -16.93 16.46
CA VAL A 39 1.74 -18.40 16.35
C VAL A 39 2.99 -19.10 16.88
N PHE A 40 4.17 -18.50 16.73
CA PHE A 40 5.39 -19.10 17.26
C PHE A 40 5.57 -18.95 18.78
N MET A 41 4.93 -17.95 19.40
CA MET A 41 5.23 -17.56 20.77
C MET A 41 4.07 -17.70 21.76
N LEU A 42 2.82 -17.63 21.30
CA LEU A 42 1.65 -17.52 22.19
C LEU A 42 0.58 -18.57 21.93
N GLY A 43 0.35 -19.00 20.69
CA GLY A 43 -0.75 -19.91 20.40
C GLY A 43 -0.84 -20.36 18.95
N SER A 44 -2.05 -20.67 18.50
CA SER A 44 -2.33 -21.08 17.11
C SER A 44 -3.47 -20.23 16.54
N LEU A 45 -3.51 -20.10 15.22
CA LEU A 45 -4.63 -19.52 14.48
C LEU A 45 -5.27 -20.62 13.63
N SER A 46 -6.57 -20.51 13.34
CA SER A 46 -7.30 -21.49 12.55
C SER A 46 -6.82 -21.51 11.09
N VAL A 47 -7.08 -22.63 10.43
CA VAL A 47 -6.82 -22.77 8.99
C VAL A 47 -7.59 -21.73 8.17
N TRP A 48 -8.79 -21.35 8.61
CA TRP A 48 -9.62 -20.35 7.93
C TRP A 48 -9.03 -18.95 7.99
N PHE A 49 -8.40 -18.58 9.10
CA PHE A 49 -7.65 -17.34 9.20
C PHE A 49 -6.52 -17.29 8.17
N TRP A 50 -5.72 -18.35 8.06
CA TRP A 50 -4.60 -18.40 7.12
C TRP A 50 -5.04 -18.34 5.66
N ILE A 51 -6.13 -19.06 5.32
CA ILE A 51 -6.72 -19.00 3.98
C ILE A 51 -7.23 -17.57 3.71
N GLY A 52 -7.99 -16.98 4.63
CA GLY A 52 -8.52 -15.62 4.52
C GLY A 52 -7.42 -14.57 4.39
N ALA A 53 -6.41 -14.63 5.25
CA ALA A 53 -5.23 -13.77 5.22
C ALA A 53 -4.46 -13.90 3.89
N GLY A 54 -4.28 -15.12 3.41
CA GLY A 54 -3.65 -15.40 2.11
C GLY A 54 -4.43 -14.79 0.95
N VAL A 55 -5.75 -15.01 0.90
CA VAL A 55 -6.62 -14.47 -0.16
C VAL A 55 -6.65 -12.95 -0.12
N LEU A 56 -6.86 -12.34 1.05
CA LEU A 56 -6.90 -10.87 1.19
C LEU A 56 -5.55 -10.22 0.87
N THR A 57 -4.45 -10.89 1.21
CA THR A 57 -3.10 -10.46 0.81
C THR A 57 -2.94 -10.49 -0.70
N LEU A 58 -3.43 -11.54 -1.36
CA LEU A 58 -3.40 -11.67 -2.80
C LEU A 58 -4.25 -10.58 -3.48
N VAL A 59 -5.42 -10.26 -2.91
CA VAL A 59 -6.26 -9.13 -3.36
C VAL A 59 -5.51 -7.81 -3.25
N ILE A 60 -4.82 -7.55 -2.14
CA ILE A 60 -3.99 -6.34 -1.98
C ILE A 60 -2.91 -6.26 -3.07
N LEU A 61 -2.16 -7.35 -3.29
CA LEU A 61 -1.07 -7.39 -4.27
C LEU A 61 -1.60 -7.19 -5.70
N CYS A 62 -2.73 -7.81 -6.04
CA CYS A 62 -3.39 -7.59 -7.32
C CYS A 62 -3.90 -6.16 -7.47
N ALA A 63 -4.50 -5.58 -6.43
CA ALA A 63 -4.99 -4.21 -6.44
C ALA A 63 -3.86 -3.20 -6.74
N ASP A 64 -2.65 -3.43 -6.23
CA ASP A 64 -1.48 -2.58 -6.53
C ASP A 64 -1.06 -2.61 -7.99
N LEU A 65 -0.91 -3.82 -8.53
CA LEU A 65 -0.47 -4.02 -9.90
C LEU A 65 -1.51 -3.50 -10.89
N ILE A 66 -2.79 -3.71 -10.59
CA ILE A 66 -3.89 -3.29 -11.47
C ILE A 66 -4.12 -1.78 -11.37
N ALA A 67 -4.16 -1.20 -10.17
CA ALA A 67 -4.47 0.22 -10.00
C ALA A 67 -3.46 1.12 -10.73
N SER A 68 -2.16 0.85 -10.57
CA SER A 68 -1.09 1.64 -11.20
C SER A 68 -1.18 1.65 -12.73
N GLN A 69 -1.47 0.51 -13.35
CA GLN A 69 -1.60 0.40 -14.81
C GLN A 69 -2.95 0.90 -15.32
N TYR A 70 -4.03 0.56 -14.64
CA TYR A 70 -5.39 0.82 -15.11
C TYR A 70 -5.71 2.31 -15.14
N PHE A 71 -5.41 3.05 -14.08
CA PHE A 71 -5.75 4.46 -14.00
C PHE A 71 -4.92 5.33 -14.93
N VAL A 72 -3.62 5.04 -15.12
CA VAL A 72 -2.79 5.83 -16.04
C VAL A 72 -3.23 5.56 -17.49
N LYS A 73 -3.44 4.30 -17.89
CA LYS A 73 -3.92 3.96 -19.25
C LYS A 73 -5.31 4.50 -19.53
N LYS A 74 -6.23 4.40 -18.56
CA LYS A 74 -7.61 4.89 -18.72
C LYS A 74 -7.66 6.38 -19.03
N TYR A 75 -6.72 7.16 -18.52
CA TYR A 75 -6.64 8.61 -18.75
C TYR A 75 -5.67 8.99 -19.88
N GLY A 76 -5.20 8.01 -20.66
CA GLY A 76 -4.37 8.21 -21.84
C GLY A 76 -2.91 8.55 -21.54
N GLY A 77 -2.41 8.14 -20.37
CA GLY A 77 -1.01 8.31 -20.01
C GLY A 77 -0.07 7.34 -20.73
N SER A 78 1.19 7.74 -20.86
CA SER A 78 2.23 6.93 -21.48
C SER A 78 2.78 5.86 -20.52
N LYS A 79 3.49 4.87 -21.08
CA LYS A 79 4.26 3.89 -20.28
C LYS A 79 5.33 4.56 -19.42
N TRP A 80 5.84 5.72 -19.84
CA TRP A 80 6.78 6.50 -19.05
C TRP A 80 6.09 7.19 -17.88
N GLY A 81 4.88 7.74 -18.07
CA GLY A 81 4.05 8.26 -16.99
C GLY A 81 3.76 7.20 -15.92
N GLU A 82 3.42 5.97 -16.31
CA GLU A 82 3.23 4.83 -15.38
C GLU A 82 4.48 4.60 -14.50
N ARG A 83 5.66 4.56 -15.12
CA ARG A 83 6.93 4.33 -14.41
C ARG A 83 7.29 5.50 -13.50
N MET A 84 7.07 6.73 -13.96
CA MET A 84 7.36 7.93 -13.17
C MET A 84 6.41 8.09 -11.99
N ALA A 85 5.16 7.61 -12.10
CA ALA A 85 4.26 7.51 -10.95
C ALA A 85 4.83 6.56 -9.88
N ALA A 86 5.26 5.36 -10.28
CA ALA A 86 5.84 4.38 -9.35
C ALA A 86 7.13 4.88 -8.70
N ILE A 87 8.05 5.44 -9.49
CA ILE A 87 9.29 6.05 -8.98
C ILE A 87 8.96 7.23 -8.06
N GLY A 88 7.99 8.06 -8.42
CA GLY A 88 7.58 9.21 -7.64
C GLY A 88 6.97 8.84 -6.29
N VAL A 89 6.24 7.74 -6.20
CA VAL A 89 5.75 7.23 -4.90
C VAL A 89 6.94 6.81 -4.02
N ILE A 90 7.92 6.09 -4.57
CA ILE A 90 9.11 5.67 -3.81
C ILE A 90 9.92 6.88 -3.36
N VAL A 91 10.28 7.78 -4.27
CA VAL A 91 11.09 8.97 -3.97
C VAL A 91 10.32 9.94 -3.06
N GLY A 92 9.04 10.14 -3.34
CA GLY A 92 8.14 10.96 -2.53
C GLY A 92 8.01 10.49 -1.09
N SER A 93 8.15 9.18 -0.84
CA SER A 93 8.14 8.63 0.53
C SER A 93 9.33 9.08 1.39
N PHE A 94 10.38 9.66 0.81
CA PHE A 94 11.52 10.20 1.54
C PHE A 94 11.50 11.74 1.61
N ILE A 95 10.67 12.41 0.82
CA ILE A 95 10.63 13.87 0.71
C ILE A 95 9.42 14.38 1.49
N TYR A 96 9.60 14.76 2.76
CA TYR A 96 8.54 15.32 3.61
C TYR A 96 7.23 14.49 3.63
N PRO A 97 7.25 13.26 4.18
CA PRO A 97 6.07 12.39 4.25
C PRO A 97 5.01 12.96 5.21
N PRO A 98 3.71 12.75 4.95
CA PRO A 98 3.12 12.02 3.82
C PRO A 98 2.97 12.86 2.55
N PHE A 99 3.23 14.17 2.59
CA PHE A 99 2.95 15.09 1.49
C PHE A 99 3.78 14.81 0.24
N GLY A 100 5.03 14.35 0.40
CA GLY A 100 5.87 13.93 -0.72
C GLY A 100 5.26 12.83 -1.59
N LEU A 101 4.51 11.90 -0.99
CA LEU A 101 3.81 10.82 -1.71
C LEU A 101 2.73 11.34 -2.65
N ILE A 102 2.30 12.59 -2.48
CA ILE A 102 1.30 13.22 -3.34
C ILE A 102 2.02 14.17 -4.29
N VAL A 103 2.84 15.08 -3.78
CA VAL A 103 3.44 16.14 -4.60
C VAL A 103 4.46 15.59 -5.59
N VAL A 104 5.32 14.67 -5.18
CA VAL A 104 6.42 14.17 -6.03
C VAL A 104 5.93 13.34 -7.21
N PRO A 105 5.09 12.28 -7.04
CA PRO A 105 4.60 11.53 -8.19
C PRO A 105 3.72 12.37 -9.11
N PHE A 106 2.94 13.30 -8.56
CA PHE A 106 2.18 14.24 -9.38
C PHE A 106 3.07 15.07 -10.30
N LEU A 107 4.10 15.71 -9.74
CA LEU A 107 5.02 16.54 -10.51
C LEU A 107 5.80 15.72 -11.53
N LEU A 108 6.30 14.54 -11.14
CA LEU A 108 7.05 13.68 -12.05
C LEU A 108 6.20 13.20 -13.23
N VAL A 109 4.96 12.77 -12.99
CA VAL A 109 4.05 12.37 -14.07
C VAL A 109 3.68 13.57 -14.93
N PHE A 110 3.35 14.71 -14.32
CA PHE A 110 3.01 15.92 -15.05
C PHE A 110 4.14 16.37 -15.99
N ILE A 111 5.37 16.47 -15.50
CA ILE A 111 6.53 16.88 -16.30
C ILE A 111 6.77 15.88 -17.43
N THR A 112 6.68 14.58 -17.16
CA THR A 112 6.93 13.52 -18.14
C THR A 112 5.89 13.53 -19.26
N GLU A 113 4.61 13.62 -18.90
CA GLU A 113 3.53 13.66 -19.89
C GLU A 113 3.50 14.99 -20.65
N PHE A 114 3.79 16.11 -19.99
CA PHE A 114 3.89 17.40 -20.67
C PHE A 114 5.03 17.43 -21.69
N ALA A 115 6.20 16.89 -21.33
CA ALA A 115 7.33 16.80 -22.25
C ALA A 115 7.02 15.90 -23.46
N SER A 116 6.22 14.84 -23.29
CA SER A 116 5.88 13.91 -24.36
C SER A 116 4.72 14.37 -25.23
N SER A 117 3.67 14.96 -24.66
CA SER A 117 2.44 15.32 -25.38
C SER A 117 2.37 16.79 -25.78
N GLN A 118 3.22 17.65 -25.19
CA GLN A 118 3.17 19.11 -25.28
C GLN A 118 1.79 19.71 -24.93
N ASN A 119 0.95 18.96 -24.20
CA ASN A 119 -0.39 19.36 -23.82
C ASN A 119 -0.54 19.37 -22.30
N GLY A 120 -0.56 20.57 -21.71
CA GLY A 120 -0.65 20.75 -20.26
C GLY A 120 -1.95 20.23 -19.64
N GLN A 121 -3.08 20.31 -20.36
CA GLN A 121 -4.36 19.78 -19.86
C GLN A 121 -4.35 18.26 -19.80
N HIS A 122 -3.78 17.60 -20.82
CA HIS A 122 -3.58 16.16 -20.83
C HIS A 122 -2.63 15.72 -19.70
N ALA A 123 -1.48 16.37 -19.58
CA ALA A 123 -0.50 16.06 -18.54
C ALA A 123 -1.08 16.21 -17.12
N PHE A 124 -1.84 17.28 -16.87
CA PHE A 124 -2.52 17.50 -15.57
C PHE A 124 -3.52 16.39 -15.28
N LYS A 125 -4.35 16.04 -16.27
CA LYS A 125 -5.35 14.99 -16.13
C LYS A 125 -4.71 13.63 -15.82
N VAL A 126 -3.60 13.29 -16.48
CA VAL A 126 -2.86 12.03 -16.23
C VAL A 126 -2.19 12.04 -14.86
N ALA A 127 -1.58 13.17 -14.46
CA ALA A 127 -0.97 13.33 -13.15
C ALA A 127 -2.01 13.15 -12.02
N VAL A 128 -3.18 13.79 -12.11
CA VAL A 128 -4.28 13.59 -11.15
C VAL A 128 -4.76 12.13 -11.14
N ALA A 129 -4.91 11.50 -12.31
CA ALA A 129 -5.31 10.11 -12.40
C ALA A 129 -4.32 9.17 -11.70
N SER A 130 -3.01 9.43 -11.83
CA SER A 130 -1.97 8.66 -11.15
C SER A 130 -2.04 8.79 -9.61
N LEU A 131 -2.35 10.00 -9.10
CA LEU A 131 -2.54 10.21 -7.67
C LEU A 131 -3.76 9.46 -7.16
N LEU A 132 -4.89 9.53 -7.88
CA LEU A 132 -6.09 8.81 -7.51
C LEU A 132 -5.85 7.30 -7.49
N ALA A 133 -5.10 6.77 -8.46
CA ALA A 133 -4.69 5.37 -8.48
C ALA A 133 -3.95 4.95 -7.20
N PHE A 134 -2.94 5.73 -6.82
CA PHE A 134 -2.13 5.47 -5.63
C PHE A 134 -2.92 5.63 -4.34
N LEU A 135 -3.72 6.69 -4.21
CA LEU A 135 -4.55 6.92 -3.02
C LEU A 135 -5.63 5.86 -2.87
N SER A 136 -6.30 5.47 -3.96
CA SER A 136 -7.32 4.41 -3.93
C SER A 136 -6.74 3.05 -3.57
N SER A 137 -5.59 2.67 -4.13
CA SER A 137 -4.91 1.42 -3.75
C SER A 137 -4.42 1.44 -2.30
N THR A 138 -3.85 2.55 -1.84
CA THR A 138 -3.42 2.72 -0.44
C THR A 138 -4.60 2.67 0.53
N PHE A 139 -5.73 3.26 0.16
CA PHE A 139 -6.96 3.20 0.97
C PHE A 139 -7.50 1.76 1.06
N ALA A 140 -7.56 1.04 -0.07
CA ALA A 140 -7.98 -0.36 -0.09
C ALA A 140 -7.08 -1.24 0.81
N LYS A 141 -5.76 -1.03 0.76
CA LYS A 141 -4.81 -1.69 1.68
C LYS A 141 -5.13 -1.41 3.14
N CYS A 142 -5.33 -0.14 3.48
CA CYS A 142 -5.64 0.26 4.85
C CYS A 142 -6.89 -0.48 5.37
N MET A 143 -7.95 -0.53 4.57
CA MET A 143 -9.19 -1.22 4.93
C MET A 143 -8.98 -2.72 5.10
N ILE A 144 -8.29 -3.38 4.17
CA ILE A 144 -8.04 -4.82 4.25
C ILE A 144 -7.13 -5.16 5.44
N GLN A 145 -6.10 -4.36 5.70
CA GLN A 145 -5.24 -4.53 6.89
C GLN A 145 -6.04 -4.39 8.19
N LEU A 146 -6.93 -3.41 8.29
CA LEU A 146 -7.82 -3.28 9.45
C LEU A 146 -8.72 -4.51 9.64
N ILE A 147 -9.33 -5.00 8.56
CA ILE A 147 -10.17 -6.21 8.60
C ILE A 147 -9.36 -7.40 9.12
N LEU A 148 -8.14 -7.59 8.62
CA LEU A 148 -7.26 -8.69 9.05
C LEU A 148 -6.85 -8.58 10.52
N ILE A 149 -6.53 -7.38 11.00
CA ILE A 149 -6.21 -7.16 12.41
C ILE A 149 -7.42 -7.41 13.31
N ILE A 150 -8.61 -6.93 12.91
CA ILE A 150 -9.84 -7.17 13.67
C ILE A 150 -10.16 -8.66 13.74
N TRP A 151 -10.09 -9.36 12.60
CA TRP A 151 -10.29 -10.81 12.56
C TRP A 151 -9.26 -11.53 13.43
N PHE A 152 -7.97 -11.17 13.34
CA PHE A 152 -6.94 -11.71 14.21
C PHE A 152 -7.29 -11.53 15.69
N VAL A 153 -7.70 -10.34 16.12
CA VAL A 153 -8.08 -10.10 17.52
C VAL A 153 -9.28 -10.94 17.94
N ILE A 154 -10.31 -11.06 17.09
CA ILE A 154 -11.47 -11.91 17.36
C ILE A 154 -11.02 -13.36 17.59
N GLU A 155 -10.16 -13.87 16.72
CA GLU A 155 -9.73 -15.26 16.76
C GLU A 155 -8.77 -15.59 17.91
N VAL A 156 -8.10 -14.59 18.47
CA VAL A 156 -7.28 -14.79 19.68
C VAL A 156 -8.11 -14.70 20.96
N VAL A 157 -9.21 -13.94 20.94
CA VAL A 157 -10.05 -13.74 22.13
C VAL A 157 -11.07 -14.86 22.33
N TRP A 158 -11.58 -15.44 21.25
CA TRP A 158 -12.60 -16.50 21.24
C TRP A 158 -12.00 -17.88 21.03
#